data_AF-X1V3L1-F1
#
_entry.id   AF-X1V3L1-F1
#
_cell.length_a   1.000
_cell.length_b   1.000
_cell.length_c   1.000
_cell.angle_alpha   90.00
_cell.angle_beta   90.00
_cell.angle_gamma   90.00
#
_symmetry.space_group_name_H-M   'P 1'
#
loop_
_entity.id
_entity.type
_entity.pdbx_description
1 polymer ?
#
loop_
_entity_poly.entity_id
_entity_poly.type
_entity_poly.pdbx_seq_one_letter_code
_entity_poly.pdbx_strand_id
1 'polypeptide(L)'
;NYPGSTQVGLGKKLLEKYPWSRFETHPEWVEKGCFAAGIGGEVRIIYLPRRNIYNWSGPAAMNLDPSVNWHAYYFDPATGRKFDQGIIKAGAKADDKTAKPVDFKKKVPSPQDWVMVLERVKE
;
A
#
# COMPACT_ATOMS: atom_id res chain seq x y z
N ASN A 1 -3.39 -20.85 -21.60
CA ASN A 1 -2.82 -19.87 -20.65
C ASN A 1 -3.89 -19.44 -19.68
N TYR A 2 -3.74 -19.73 -18.39
CA TYR A 2 -4.66 -19.31 -17.33
C TYR A 2 -4.07 -18.11 -16.58
N PRO A 3 -4.35 -16.87 -17.00
CA PRO A 3 -3.72 -15.69 -16.40
C PRO A 3 -4.03 -15.56 -14.89
N GLY A 4 -5.22 -15.98 -14.46
CA GLY A 4 -5.60 -15.92 -13.05
C GLY A 4 -4.72 -16.76 -12.12
N SER A 5 -4.29 -17.96 -12.54
CA SER A 5 -3.41 -18.79 -11.68
C SER A 5 -2.02 -18.18 -11.55
N THR A 6 -1.50 -17.56 -12.62
CA THR A 6 -0.26 -16.77 -12.56
C THR A 6 -0.39 -15.60 -11.58
N GLN A 7 -1.50 -14.86 -11.63
CA GLN A 7 -1.76 -13.71 -10.76
C GLN A 7 -1.83 -14.11 -9.28
N VAL A 8 -2.48 -15.25 -8.95
CA VAL A 8 -2.45 -15.82 -7.59
C VAL A 8 -1.01 -16.13 -7.16
N GLY A 9 -0.21 -16.73 -8.05
CA GLY A 9 1.21 -16.98 -7.81
C GLY A 9 2.04 -15.72 -7.58
N LEU A 10 1.72 -14.62 -8.27
CA LEU A 10 2.36 -13.31 -8.05
C LEU A 10 1.99 -12.72 -6.68
N GLY A 11 0.73 -12.82 -6.28
CA GLY A 11 0.27 -12.43 -4.95
C GLY A 11 0.99 -13.20 -3.84
N LYS A 12 1.10 -14.53 -3.99
CA LYS A 12 1.89 -15.39 -3.09
C LYS A 12 3.35 -14.91 -2.99
N LYS A 13 4.02 -14.73 -4.13
CA LYS A 13 5.43 -14.27 -4.17
C LYS A 13 5.63 -12.90 -3.55
N LEU A 14 4.63 -12.03 -3.57
CA LEU A 14 4.67 -10.75 -2.86
C LEU A 14 4.60 -10.97 -1.34
N LEU A 15 3.61 -11.74 -0.87
CA LEU A 15 3.35 -11.99 0.55
C LEU A 15 4.48 -12.75 1.25
N GLU A 16 5.12 -13.71 0.56
CA GLU A 16 6.25 -14.49 1.10
C GLU A 16 7.49 -13.64 1.45
N LYS A 17 7.54 -12.37 1.03
CA LYS A 17 8.61 -11.42 1.41
C LYS A 17 8.43 -10.84 2.80
N TYR A 18 7.27 -11.02 3.41
CA TYR A 18 6.89 -10.46 4.70
C TYR A 18 6.50 -11.59 5.64
N PRO A 19 6.54 -11.37 6.97
CA PRO A 19 6.03 -12.32 7.94
C PRO A 19 4.49 -12.30 7.95
N TRP A 20 3.87 -12.65 6.81
CA TRP A 20 2.45 -12.50 6.51
C TRP A 20 1.53 -13.23 7.49
N SER A 21 2.03 -14.26 8.17
CA SER A 21 1.30 -14.97 9.23
C SER A 21 0.95 -14.09 10.44
N ARG A 22 1.65 -12.96 10.62
CA ARG A 22 1.38 -11.96 11.67
C ARG A 22 0.43 -10.85 11.22
N PHE A 23 -0.06 -10.88 9.99
CA PHE A 23 -0.85 -9.77 9.45
C PHE A 23 -2.23 -9.70 10.11
N GLU A 24 -2.61 -8.48 10.47
CA GLU A 24 -3.95 -8.14 10.93
C GLU A 24 -4.65 -7.28 9.89
N THR A 25 -5.99 -7.32 9.87
CA THR A 25 -6.80 -6.48 8.99
C THR A 25 -6.94 -5.08 9.58
N HIS A 26 -6.70 -4.05 8.78
CA HIS A 26 -6.68 -2.65 9.22
C HIS A 26 -7.55 -1.74 8.34
N PRO A 27 -8.88 -1.85 8.39
CA PRO A 27 -9.77 -0.97 7.61
C PRO A 27 -9.58 0.52 7.92
N GLU A 28 -9.09 0.86 9.11
CA GLU A 28 -8.76 2.23 9.54
C GLU A 28 -7.51 2.83 8.88
N TRP A 29 -6.74 2.03 8.12
CA TRP A 29 -5.56 2.51 7.38
C TRP A 29 -5.89 3.06 5.99
N VAL A 30 -7.13 2.94 5.53
CA VAL A 30 -7.52 3.26 4.16
C VAL A 30 -8.90 3.90 4.08
N GLU A 31 -9.15 4.56 2.95
CA GLU A 31 -10.48 5.05 2.60
C GLU A 31 -11.47 3.91 2.27
N LYS A 32 -12.77 4.21 2.34
CA LYS A 32 -13.83 3.26 1.99
C LYS A 32 -13.64 2.75 0.56
N GLY A 33 -13.70 1.43 0.40
CA GLY A 33 -13.54 0.77 -0.91
C GLY A 33 -12.11 0.29 -1.19
N CYS A 34 -11.15 0.64 -0.34
CA CYS A 34 -9.82 0.03 -0.31
C CYS A 34 -9.72 -0.98 0.84
N PHE A 35 -8.72 -1.85 0.79
CA PHE A 35 -8.51 -2.90 1.80
C PHE A 35 -7.07 -2.89 2.26
N ALA A 36 -6.83 -3.01 3.57
CA ALA A 36 -5.49 -3.02 4.11
C ALA A 36 -5.30 -4.12 5.15
N ALA A 37 -4.11 -4.69 5.14
CA ALA A 37 -3.61 -5.58 6.16
C ALA A 37 -2.11 -5.38 6.35
N GLY A 38 -1.58 -5.77 7.50
CA GLY A 38 -0.16 -5.66 7.76
C GLY A 38 0.17 -5.80 9.24
N ILE A 39 1.32 -5.25 9.60
CA ILE A 39 1.86 -5.27 10.95
C ILE A 39 2.17 -3.83 11.33
N GLY A 40 1.55 -3.34 12.40
CA GLY A 40 1.71 -1.97 12.87
C GLY A 40 3.18 -1.59 13.02
N GLY A 41 3.58 -0.47 12.41
CA GLY A 41 4.96 0.04 12.43
C GLY A 41 5.99 -0.76 11.62
N GLU A 42 5.61 -1.84 10.93
CA GLU A 42 6.53 -2.67 10.13
C GLU A 42 6.19 -2.68 8.65
N VAL A 43 4.95 -3.06 8.29
CA VAL A 43 4.52 -3.21 6.89
C VAL A 43 3.03 -2.98 6.74
N ARG A 44 2.62 -2.35 5.63
CA ARG A 44 1.23 -2.27 5.19
C ARG A 44 1.11 -2.72 3.75
N ILE A 45 0.15 -3.58 3.48
CA ILE A 45 -0.28 -3.97 2.13
C ILE A 45 -1.70 -3.45 1.93
N ILE A 46 -1.84 -2.56 0.96
CA ILE A 46 -3.09 -1.89 0.63
C ILE A 46 -3.52 -2.32 -0.77
N TYR A 47 -4.65 -3.03 -0.87
CA TYR A 47 -5.26 -3.37 -2.14
C TYR A 47 -6.24 -2.29 -2.58
N LEU A 48 -6.03 -1.81 -3.79
CA LEU A 48 -6.74 -0.71 -4.44
C LEU A 48 -7.55 -1.29 -5.60
N PRO A 49 -8.82 -1.64 -5.40
CA PRO A 49 -9.60 -2.23 -6.47
C PRO A 49 -9.86 -1.21 -7.58
N ARG A 50 -10.04 -1.74 -8.80
CA ARG A 50 -10.30 -0.95 -10.02
C ARG A 50 -11.43 0.08 -9.90
N ARG A 51 -12.34 -0.05 -8.93
CA ARG A 51 -13.47 0.88 -8.72
C ARG A 51 -13.04 2.29 -8.29
N ASN A 52 -11.82 2.49 -7.81
CA ASN A 52 -11.27 3.81 -7.42
C ASN A 52 -10.25 4.40 -8.43
N ILE A 53 -10.18 3.90 -9.67
CA ILE A 53 -9.19 4.34 -10.70
C ILE A 53 -9.34 5.79 -11.18
N TYR A 54 -10.49 6.42 -10.93
CA TYR A 54 -10.73 7.82 -11.27
C TYR A 54 -10.51 8.79 -10.10
N ASN A 55 -9.92 8.32 -8.99
CA ASN A 55 -9.47 9.20 -7.91
C ASN A 55 -8.24 10.00 -8.40
N TRP A 56 -8.46 11.27 -8.76
CA TRP A 56 -7.43 12.18 -9.26
C TRP A 56 -6.41 12.61 -8.20
N SER A 57 -6.76 12.49 -6.92
CA SER A 57 -5.86 12.72 -5.77
C SER A 57 -5.00 11.50 -5.45
N GLY A 58 -5.36 10.32 -5.95
CA GLY A 58 -4.76 9.04 -5.59
C GLY A 58 -5.29 8.50 -4.27
N PRO A 59 -5.06 7.20 -3.98
CA PRO A 59 -5.47 6.61 -2.71
C PRO A 59 -4.60 7.14 -1.58
N ALA A 60 -5.21 7.39 -0.43
CA ALA A 60 -4.49 7.89 0.74
C ALA A 60 -4.24 6.77 1.76
N ALA A 61 -3.01 6.72 2.29
CA ALA A 61 -2.70 5.90 3.46
C ALA A 61 -3.02 6.71 4.73
N MET A 62 -3.94 6.20 5.54
CA MET A 62 -4.41 6.83 6.76
C MET A 62 -3.58 6.37 7.96
N ASN A 63 -3.45 7.23 8.97
CA ASN A 63 -2.86 6.86 10.27
C ASN A 63 -1.45 6.25 10.16
N LEU A 64 -0.63 6.68 9.20
CA LEU A 64 0.77 6.27 9.13
C LEU A 64 1.53 6.79 10.35
N ASP A 65 2.45 5.98 10.87
CA ASP A 65 3.30 6.40 11.99
C ASP A 65 4.26 7.51 11.54
N PRO A 66 4.19 8.74 12.12
CA PRO A 66 5.04 9.86 11.74
C PRO A 66 6.48 9.72 12.20
N SER A 67 6.76 8.82 13.16
CA SER A 67 8.13 8.53 13.62
C SER A 67 8.87 7.57 12.68
N VAL A 68 8.17 6.93 11.75
CA VAL A 68 8.71 5.91 10.87
C VAL A 68 8.96 6.47 9.46
N ASN A 69 10.14 6.16 8.92
CA ASN A 69 10.42 6.29 7.50
C ASN A 69 9.83 5.09 6.75
N TRP A 70 8.97 5.35 5.77
CA TRP A 70 8.32 4.30 4.99
C TRP A 70 8.87 4.32 3.58
N HIS A 71 9.38 3.19 3.10
CA HIS A 71 9.59 2.98 1.67
C HIS A 71 8.28 2.52 1.05
N ALA A 72 7.87 3.18 -0.03
CA ALA A 72 6.58 2.94 -0.67
C ALA A 72 6.76 2.54 -2.15
N TYR A 73 6.01 1.55 -2.60
CA TYR A 73 5.95 1.21 -4.02
C TYR A 73 4.58 0.65 -4.41
N TYR A 74 4.21 0.83 -5.68
CA TYR A 74 3.06 0.12 -6.27
C TYR A 74 3.51 -1.22 -6.85
N PHE A 75 2.68 -2.23 -6.68
CA PHE A 75 2.80 -3.54 -7.28
C PHE A 75 1.61 -3.80 -8.19
N ASP A 76 1.90 -4.22 -9.42
CA ASP A 76 0.93 -4.63 -10.42
C ASP A 76 0.51 -6.08 -10.16
N PRO A 77 -0.71 -6.37 -9.66
CA PRO A 77 -1.13 -7.75 -9.40
C PRO A 77 -1.30 -8.57 -10.68
N ALA A 78 -1.46 -7.92 -11.84
CA ALA A 78 -1.62 -8.59 -13.13
C ALA A 78 -0.28 -9.05 -13.73
N THR A 79 0.79 -8.28 -13.52
CA THR A 79 2.10 -8.52 -14.20
C THR A 79 3.29 -8.71 -13.25
N GLY A 80 3.15 -8.32 -11.98
CA GLY A 80 4.22 -8.36 -10.98
C GLY A 80 5.21 -7.19 -11.03
N ARG A 81 5.00 -6.22 -11.93
CA ARG A 81 5.82 -5.01 -12.02
C ARG A 81 5.74 -4.19 -10.73
N LYS A 82 6.84 -3.50 -10.43
CA LYS A 82 6.94 -2.58 -9.28
C LYS A 82 7.22 -1.16 -9.77
N PHE A 83 6.59 -0.19 -9.12
CA PHE A 83 6.76 1.24 -9.38
C PHE A 83 7.11 1.94 -8.08
N ASP A 84 8.40 2.17 -7.89
CA ASP A 84 8.95 2.79 -6.69
C ASP A 84 8.42 4.22 -6.50
N GLN A 85 8.06 4.56 -5.27
CA GLN A 85 7.68 5.91 -4.83
C GLN A 85 8.75 6.53 -3.92
N GLY A 86 9.77 5.77 -3.52
CA GLY A 86 10.84 6.19 -2.63
C GLY A 86 10.45 6.20 -1.16
N ILE A 87 11.25 6.88 -0.35
CA ILE A 87 11.03 7.03 1.08
C ILE A 87 10.08 8.21 1.33
N ILE A 88 9.04 7.96 2.11
CA ILE A 88 8.06 8.94 2.56
C ILE A 88 8.06 9.02 4.10
N LYS A 89 7.72 10.19 4.61
CA LYS A 89 7.47 10.43 6.04
C LYS A 89 6.02 10.87 6.20
N ALA A 90 5.32 10.29 7.17
CA ALA A 90 4.00 10.79 7.52
C ALA A 90 4.14 12.12 8.27
N GLY A 91 3.42 13.15 7.82
CA GLY A 91 3.40 14.44 8.49
C GLY A 91 2.38 14.43 9.63
N ALA A 92 2.82 14.76 10.84
CA ALA A 92 1.93 15.10 11.97
C ALA A 92 2.19 16.55 12.38
N LYS A 93 1.13 17.34 12.60
CA LYS A 93 1.25 18.60 13.34
C LYS A 93 1.19 18.30 14.84
N ALA A 94 1.74 19.18 15.67
CA ALA A 94 1.88 19.00 17.12
C ALA A 94 0.56 18.71 17.87
N ASP A 95 -0.60 18.99 17.25
CA ASP A 95 -1.93 18.87 17.86
C ASP A 95 -2.82 17.79 17.20
N ASP A 96 -2.34 17.13 16.15
CA ASP A 96 -3.12 16.11 15.44
C ASP A 96 -3.00 14.75 16.14
N LYS A 97 -4.14 14.16 16.54
CA LYS A 97 -4.20 12.81 17.11
C LYS A 97 -3.87 11.71 16.09
N THR A 98 -3.85 12.04 14.80
CA THR A 98 -3.59 11.12 13.68
C THR A 98 -2.79 11.82 12.59
N ALA A 99 -1.82 11.14 11.99
CA ALA A 99 -1.06 11.70 10.87
C ALA A 99 -1.99 12.05 9.70
N LYS A 100 -1.65 13.13 8.97
CA LYS A 100 -2.40 13.48 7.77
C LYS A 100 -2.35 12.33 6.77
N PRO A 101 -3.44 12.09 6.03
CA PRO A 101 -3.42 11.13 4.93
C PRO A 101 -2.26 11.44 4.00
N VAL A 102 -1.47 10.43 3.66
CA VAL A 102 -0.40 10.59 2.68
C VAL A 102 -0.96 10.21 1.32
N ASP A 103 -1.05 11.20 0.43
CA ASP A 103 -1.39 10.99 -0.98
C ASP A 103 -0.16 10.52 -1.76
N PHE A 104 -0.36 9.57 -2.69
CA PHE A 104 0.73 8.97 -3.46
C PHE A 104 0.69 9.39 -4.93
N LYS A 105 1.87 9.51 -5.55
CA LYS A 105 1.95 9.95 -6.95
C LYS A 105 1.31 8.92 -7.87
N LYS A 106 0.46 9.39 -8.79
CA LYS A 106 -0.24 8.61 -9.83
C LYS A 106 0.68 8.01 -10.91
N LYS A 107 1.98 7.76 -10.67
CA LYS A 107 2.89 7.20 -11.70
C LYS A 107 2.68 5.70 -11.89
N VAL A 108 1.44 5.30 -12.18
CA VAL A 108 1.06 3.95 -12.58
C VAL A 108 0.55 3.98 -14.03
N PRO A 109 0.96 3.02 -14.89
CA PRO A 109 0.80 3.12 -16.34
C PRO A 109 -0.63 2.86 -16.85
N SER A 110 -1.54 2.34 -16.03
CA SER A 110 -2.86 1.88 -16.49
C SER A 110 -3.98 2.01 -15.46
N PRO A 111 -5.24 2.21 -15.91
CA PRO A 111 -6.44 2.24 -15.07
C PRO A 111 -6.89 0.81 -14.70
N GLN A 112 -6.21 0.24 -13.72
CA GLN A 112 -6.43 -1.11 -13.20
C GLN A 112 -6.36 -1.12 -11.66
N ASP A 113 -6.55 -2.28 -11.06
CA ASP A 113 -6.25 -2.50 -9.66
C ASP A 113 -4.74 -2.49 -9.38
N TRP A 114 -4.40 -2.08 -8.16
CA TRP A 114 -3.03 -1.92 -7.70
C TRP A 114 -2.90 -2.42 -6.27
N VAL A 115 -1.70 -2.87 -5.90
CA VAL A 115 -1.33 -3.09 -4.51
C VAL A 115 -0.29 -2.05 -4.13
N MET A 116 -0.59 -1.20 -3.15
CA MET A 116 0.39 -0.29 -2.57
C MET A 116 1.04 -0.97 -1.37
N VAL A 117 2.36 -0.97 -1.34
CA VAL A 117 3.14 -1.57 -0.26
C VAL A 117 3.95 -0.49 0.44
N LEU A 118 3.87 -0.47 1.76
CA LEU A 118 4.58 0.43 2.65
C LEU A 118 5.42 -0.42 3.59
N GLU A 119 6.73 -0.28 3.55
CA GLU A 119 7.64 -1.02 4.42
C GLU A 119 8.47 -0.04 5.24
N ARG A 120 8.64 -0.32 6.54
CA ARG A 120 9.52 0.47 7.38
C ARG A 120 10.96 0.35 6.88
N VAL A 121 11.61 1.49 6.70
CA VAL A 121 13.05 1.56 6.46
C VAL A 121 13.75 1.15 7.76
N LYS A 122 14.56 0.09 7.68
CA LYS A 122 15.46 -0.29 8.77
C LYS A 122 16.64 0.67 8.77
N GLU A 123 17.02 1.15 9.95
CA GLU A 123 18.26 1.92 10.16
C GLU A 123 19.49 1.06 9.88
#